data_AF-A0A8T4CCC2-F1
#
_entry.id   AF-A0A8T4CCC2-F1
#
_cell.length_a   1.000
_cell.length_b   1.000
_cell.length_c   1.000
_cell.angle_alpha   90.00
_cell.angle_beta   90.00
_cell.angle_gamma   90.00
#
_symmetry.space_group_name_H-M   'P 1'
#
loop_
_entity.id
_entity.type
_entity.pdbx_description
1 polymer ?
#
loop_
_entity_poly.entity_id
_entity_poly.type
_entity_poly.pdbx_seq_one_letter_code
_entity_poly.pdbx_strand_id
1 'polypeptide(L)' 'MASWFNDRKGYRRFSDSGEYVHRWVAEDKLGRDLRRGEVVHHINRDKGDNHPDNLYVFRNQRAHDRVHKRDGWY' A
#
# COMPACT_ATOMS: atom_id res chain seq x y z
N MET A 1 20.82 7.30 -3.41
CA MET A 1 19.81 6.82 -2.43
C MET A 1 18.45 7.10 -3.01
N ALA A 2 17.52 6.14 -2.97
CA ALA A 2 16.14 6.45 -3.35
C ALA A 2 15.60 7.50 -2.38
N SER A 3 15.12 8.63 -2.91
CA SER A 3 14.49 9.69 -2.12
C SER A 3 12.97 9.58 -2.23
N TRP A 4 12.27 9.84 -1.13
CA TRP A 4 10.81 9.84 -1.07
C TRP A 4 10.28 11.05 -0.33
N PHE A 5 9.02 11.38 -0.58
CA PHE A 5 8.26 12.40 0.14
C PHE A 5 6.91 11.85 0.58
N ASN A 6 6.31 12.45 1.61
CA ASN A 6 4.93 12.14 2.02
C ASN A 6 3.95 13.01 1.23
N ASP A 7 2.96 12.40 0.59
CA ASP A 7 1.89 13.13 -0.07
C ASP A 7 0.86 13.67 0.95
N ARG A 8 -0.07 14.52 0.47
CA ARG A 8 -1.11 15.11 1.32
C ARG A 8 -2.04 14.08 1.99
N LYS A 9 -2.04 12.83 1.51
CA LYS A 9 -2.84 11.73 2.05
C LYS A 9 -2.05 10.86 3.03
N GLY A 10 -0.78 11.19 3.29
CA GLY A 10 0.13 10.49 4.20
C GLY A 10 0.90 9.33 3.56
N TYR A 11 0.81 9.13 2.24
CA TYR A 11 1.55 8.05 1.58
C TYR A 11 2.96 8.49 1.17
N ARG A 12 3.95 7.62 1.39
CA ARG A 12 5.28 7.80 0.80
C ARG A 12 5.24 7.54 -0.70
N ARG A 13 5.88 8.43 -1.45
CA ARG A 13 6.09 8.32 -2.89
C ARG A 13 7.55 8.53 -3.26
N PHE A 14 8.03 7.80 -4.25
CA PHE A 14 9.35 8.04 -4.82
C PHE A 14 9.40 9.44 -5.45
N SER A 15 10.48 10.18 -5.22
CA SER A 15 10.58 11.58 -5.67
C SER A 15 10.81 11.72 -7.18
N ASP A 16 11.37 10.70 -7.82
CA ASP A 16 11.69 10.65 -9.24
C ASP A 16 10.49 10.18 -10.09
N SER A 17 9.80 9.11 -9.68
CA SER A 17 8.65 8.57 -10.43
C SER A 17 7.29 9.03 -9.92
N GLY A 18 7.20 9.46 -8.66
CA GLY A 18 5.92 9.74 -7.99
C GLY A 18 5.10 8.49 -7.63
N GLU A 19 5.67 7.31 -7.83
CA GLU A 19 5.03 6.03 -7.53
C GLU A 19 4.93 5.79 -6.02
N TYR A 20 3.92 5.03 -5.62
CA TYR A 20 3.68 4.72 -4.22
C TYR A 20 4.67 3.67 -3.72
N VAL A 21 5.42 4.02 -2.67
CA VAL A 21 6.43 3.13 -2.08
C VAL A 21 5.79 1.84 -1.57
N HIS A 22 4.62 1.90 -0.94
CA HIS A 22 3.93 0.71 -0.44
C HIS A 22 3.52 -0.28 -1.56
N ARG A 23 3.29 0.20 -2.79
CA ARG A 23 2.98 -0.68 -3.92
C ARG A 23 4.24 -1.41 -4.38
N TRP A 24 5.33 -0.67 -4.55
CA TRP A 24 6.63 -1.23 -4.90
C TRP A 24 7.11 -2.28 -3.89
N VAL A 25 7.00 -2.00 -2.58
CA VAL A 25 7.36 -2.97 -1.54
C VAL A 25 6.47 -4.22 -1.60
N ALA A 26 5.18 -4.05 -1.88
CA ALA A 26 4.27 -5.19 -2.01
C ALA A 26 4.60 -6.05 -3.25
N GLU A 27 5.01 -5.44 -4.36
CA GLU A 27 5.44 -6.13 -5.59
C GLU A 27 6.73 -6.91 -5.37
N ASP A 28 7.71 -6.29 -4.70
CA ASP A 28 8.96 -6.92 -4.31
C ASP A 28 8.71 -8.14 -3.40
N LYS A 29 7.87 -7.98 -2.36
CA LYS A 29 7.45 -9.09 -1.48
C LYS A 29 6.77 -10.23 -2.24
N LEU A 30 5.97 -9.92 -3.26
CA LEU A 30 5.27 -10.93 -4.06
C LEU A 30 6.17 -11.59 -5.12
N GLY A 31 7.32 -10.99 -5.43
CA GLY A 31 8.16 -11.39 -6.57
C GLY A 31 7.48 -11.19 -7.93
N ARG A 32 6.49 -10.29 -8.01
CA ARG A 32 5.76 -9.94 -9.24
C ARG A 32 5.05 -8.60 -9.12
N ASP A 33 4.75 -8.00 -10.27
CA ASP A 33 3.91 -6.80 -10.33
C ASP A 33 2.50 -7.05 -9.78
N LEU A 34 1.88 -5.98 -9.25
CA LEU A 34 0.48 -5.99 -8.84
C LEU A 34 -0.39 -6.10 -10.09
N ARG A 35 -1.30 -7.07 -10.06
CA ARG A 35 -2.28 -7.25 -11.12
C ARG A 35 -3.29 -6.11 -11.08
N ARG A 36 -3.88 -5.83 -12.25
CA ARG A 36 -4.94 -4.83 -12.37
C ARG A 36 -6.07 -5.13 -11.38
N GLY A 37 -6.36 -4.17 -10.52
CA GLY A 37 -7.40 -4.25 -9.49
C GLY A 37 -6.92 -4.70 -8.12
N GLU A 38 -5.68 -5.22 -7.98
CA GLU A 38 -5.12 -5.51 -6.65
C GLU A 38 -4.91 -4.23 -5.84
N VAL A 39 -5.21 -4.29 -4.54
CA VAL A 39 -5.16 -3.15 -3.61
C VAL A 39 -4.28 -3.51 -2.42
N VAL A 40 -3.29 -2.67 -2.14
CA VAL A 40 -2.40 -2.82 -0.99
C VAL A 40 -3.03 -2.15 0.23
N HIS A 41 -2.91 -2.80 1.38
CA HIS A 41 -3.45 -2.38 2.67
C HIS A 41 -2.36 -2.36 3.74
N HIS A 42 -2.30 -1.27 4.49
CA HIS A 42 -1.50 -1.16 5.71
C HIS A 42 -2.26 -1.77 6.89
N ILE A 43 -1.78 -2.90 7.41
CA ILE A 43 -2.45 -3.67 8.47
C ILE A 43 -2.58 -2.84 9.74
N ASN A 44 -1.53 -2.12 10.14
CA ASN A 44 -1.55 -1.21 11.29
C ASN A 44 -2.18 0.17 10.98
N ARG A 45 -2.59 0.41 9.73
CA ARG A 45 -3.18 1.66 9.22
C ARG A 45 -2.26 2.87 9.20
N ASP A 46 -0.98 2.72 9.53
CA ASP A 46 0.01 3.76 9.33
C ASP A 46 0.52 3.71 7.88
N LYS A 47 0.12 4.70 7.08
CA LYS A 47 0.52 4.84 5.67
C LYS A 47 2.02 5.13 5.48
N GLY A 48 2.70 5.54 6.54
CA GLY A 48 4.14 5.75 6.58
C GLY A 48 4.93 4.46 6.84
N ASP A 49 4.29 3.44 7.42
CA ASP A 49 4.91 2.15 7.70
C ASP A 49 4.80 1.21 6.50
N ASN A 50 5.80 1.26 5.63
CA ASN A 50 5.87 0.39 4.45
C ASN A 50 6.69 -0.89 4.70
N HIS A 51 6.81 -1.36 5.95
CA HIS A 51 7.43 -2.66 6.18
C HIS A 51 6.66 -3.76 5.42
N PRO A 52 7.32 -4.69 4.69
CA PRO A 52 6.64 -5.70 3.89
C PRO A 52 5.59 -6.50 4.68
N ASP A 53 5.85 -6.80 5.95
CA ASP A 53 4.92 -7.53 6.82
C ASP A 53 3.71 -6.72 7.27
N ASN A 54 3.79 -5.39 7.21
CA ASN A 54 2.65 -4.50 7.46
C ASN A 54 1.75 -4.35 6.21
N LEU A 55 2.16 -4.90 5.07
CA LEU A 55 1.43 -4.77 3.81
C LEU A 55 0.70 -6.06 3.44
N TYR A 56 -0.59 -5.93 3.15
CA TYR A 56 -1.42 -7.01 2.64
C TYR A 56 -2.03 -6.64 1.28
N VAL A 57 -2.03 -7.57 0.33
CA VAL A 57 -2.58 -7.35 -1.02
C VAL A 57 -3.94 -8.04 -1.15
N PHE A 58 -4.97 -7.25 -1.35
CA PHE A 58 -6.31 -7.73 -1.68
C PHE A 58 -6.48 -7.89 -3.18
N ARG A 59 -7.19 -8.95 -3.59
CA ARG A 59 -7.54 -9.21 -4.99
C ARG A 59 -8.36 -8.10 -5.67
N ASN A 60 -9.06 -7.28 -4.90
CA ASN A 60 -9.86 -6.15 -5.37
C ASN A 60 -10.29 -5.21 -4.24
N GLN A 61 -10.71 -4.01 -4.63
CA GLN A 61 -11.26 -2.99 -3.73
C GLN A 61 -12.39 -3.53 -2.84
N ARG A 62 -13.32 -4.34 -3.39
CA ARG A 62 -14.43 -4.93 -2.61
C ARG A 62 -13.95 -5.86 -1.48
N ALA A 63 -12.80 -6.51 -1.63
CA ALA A 63 -12.21 -7.33 -0.57
C ALA A 63 -11.55 -6.47 0.51
N HIS A 64 -10.80 -5.43 0.10
CA HIS A 64 -10.21 -4.44 0.98
C HIS A 64 -11.27 -3.70 1.83
N ASP A 65 -12.32 -3.22 1.18
CA ASP A 65 -13.45 -2.51 1.78
C ASP A 65 -14.16 -3.33 2.87
N ARG A 66 -14.28 -4.64 2.69
CA ARG A 66 -14.89 -5.53 3.70
C ARG A 66 -14.11 -5.56 5.01
N VAL A 67 -12.78 -5.39 4.95
CA VAL A 67 -11.94 -5.34 6.15
C VAL A 67 -12.12 -4.00 6.87
N HIS A 68 -12.15 -2.89 6.13
CA HIS A 68 -12.47 -1.57 6.69
C HIS A 68 -13.83 -1.51 7.39
N LYS A 69 -14.85 -2.20 6.84
CA LYS A 69 -16.18 -2.30 7.46
C LYS A 69 -16.14 -3.01 8.80
N ARG A 70 -15.40 -4.12 8.87
CA ARG A 70 -15.28 -4.93 10.08
C ARG A 70 -14.52 -4.19 11.17
N ASP A 71 -13.49 -3.46 10.77
CA ASP A 71 -12.58 -2.81 11.68
C ASP A 71 -13.04 -1.35 12.03
N GLY A 72 -14.30 -1.01 11.71
CA GLY A 72 -15.00 0.19 12.17
C GLY A 72 -14.57 1.51 11.53
N TRP A 73 -13.86 1.48 10.40
CA TRP A 73 -13.33 2.70 9.75
C TRP A 73 -13.94 2.85 8.35
N TYR A 74 -14.88 3.79 8.20
CA TYR A 74 -15.47 4.24 6.94
C TYR A 74 -15.68 5.75 6.98
#